data_AF-A0A929NFV0-F1
#
_entry.id   AF-A0A929NFV0-F1
#
_cell.length_a   1.000
_cell.length_b   1.000
_cell.length_c   1.000
_cell.angle_alpha   90.00
_cell.angle_beta   90.00
_cell.angle_gamma   90.00
#
_symmetry.space_group_name_H-M   'P 1'
#
loop_
_entity.id
_entity.type
_entity.pdbx_description
1 polymer ?
#
loop_
_entity_poly.entity_id
_entity_poly.type
_entity_poly.pdbx_seq_one_letter_code
_entity_poly.pdbx_strand_id
1 'polypeptide(L)' 'MPVSLFERLGGAENVKKIANSLVENHINNPAISTRFENVDIDKLKMLADTFITSGTGGPNIYQG' A
#
# COMPACT_ATOMS: atom_id res chain seq x y z
N MET A 1 7.51 4.07 24.42
CA MET A 1 7.11 3.19 23.31
C MET A 1 8.06 3.45 22.15
N PRO A 2 8.58 2.42 21.47
CA PRO A 2 9.38 2.66 20.27
C PRO A 2 8.53 3.33 19.19
N VAL A 3 9.14 4.22 18.42
CA VAL A 3 8.54 4.85 17.24
C VAL A 3 8.15 3.75 16.25
N SER A 4 6.92 3.78 15.77
CA SER A 4 6.38 2.80 14.83
C SER A 4 7.19 2.80 13.52
N LEU A 5 7.12 1.70 12.75
CA LEU A 5 7.71 1.70 11.41
C LEU A 5 7.02 2.73 10.52
N PHE A 6 5.70 2.92 10.67
CA PHE A 6 4.92 3.97 10.00
C PHE A 6 5.56 5.35 10.17
N GLU A 7 5.85 5.75 11.41
CA GLU A 7 6.50 7.04 11.70
C GLU A 7 7.92 7.12 11.13
N ARG A 8 8.69 6.02 11.21
CA ARG A 8 10.05 5.95 10.64
C ARG A 8 10.06 6.04 9.11
N LEU A 9 8.98 5.62 8.45
CA LEU A 9 8.80 5.76 7.01
C LEU A 9 8.36 7.18 6.59
N GLY A 10 8.05 8.07 7.54
CA GLY A 10 7.57 9.43 7.28
C GLY A 10 6.04 9.55 7.24
N GLY A 11 5.33 8.61 7.87
CA GLY A 11 3.89 8.66 8.03
C GLY A 11 3.10 8.49 6.74
N ALA A 12 1.86 8.98 6.76
CA ALA A 12 0.84 8.68 5.74
C ALA A 12 1.27 9.08 4.33
N GLU A 13 1.94 10.23 4.17
CA GLU A 13 2.36 10.71 2.85
C GLU A 13 3.32 9.73 2.16
N ASN A 14 4.34 9.27 2.90
CA ASN A 14 5.36 8.40 2.34
C ASN A 14 4.89 6.94 2.24
N VAL A 15 4.07 6.47 3.20
CA VAL A 15 3.44 5.15 3.10
C VAL A 15 2.53 5.07 1.87
N LYS A 16 1.74 6.11 1.59
CA LYS A 16 0.93 6.19 0.37
C LYS A 16 1.77 6.13 -0.91
N LYS A 17 2.93 6.81 -0.94
CA LYS A 17 3.87 6.71 -2.08
C LYS A 17 4.38 5.28 -2.25
N ILE A 18 4.77 4.62 -1.16
CA ILE A 18 5.22 3.22 -1.18
C ILE A 18 4.11 2.30 -1.70
N ALA A 19 2.88 2.45 -1.19
CA ALA A 19 1.72 1.66 -1.61
C ALA A 19 1.41 1.85 -3.11
N ASN A 20 1.45 3.09 -3.59
CA ASN A 20 1.25 3.38 -5.00
C ASN A 20 2.33 2.73 -5.87
N SER A 21 3.61 2.91 -5.52
CA SER A 21 4.72 2.30 -6.26
C SER A 21 4.64 0.77 -6.23
N LEU A 22 4.20 0.17 -5.12
CA LEU A 22 3.98 -1.27 -5.03
C LEU A 22 2.95 -1.73 -6.08
N VAL A 23 1.77 -1.10 -6.13
CA VAL A 23 0.72 -1.46 -7.09
C VAL A 23 1.18 -1.25 -8.52
N GLU A 24 1.80 -0.10 -8.82
CA GLU A 24 2.35 0.18 -10.16
C GLU A 24 3.35 -0.88 -10.60
N ASN A 25 4.25 -1.32 -9.71
CA ASN A 25 5.20 -2.37 -10.03
C ASN A 25 4.51 -3.72 -10.31
N HIS A 26 3.37 -4.01 -9.66
CA HIS A 26 2.66 -5.27 -9.87
C HIS A 26 1.90 -5.29 -11.20
N ILE A 27 1.17 -4.20 -11.52
CA ILE A 27 0.37 -4.14 -12.75
C ILE A 27 1.24 -4.06 -14.02
N ASN A 28 2.46 -3.53 -13.90
CA ASN A 28 3.40 -3.44 -15.01
C ASN A 28 4.36 -4.63 -15.09
N ASN A 29 4.28 -5.60 -14.16
CA ASN A 29 5.17 -6.76 -14.16
C ASN A 29 4.63 -7.87 -15.08
N PRO A 30 5.33 -8.23 -16.17
CA PRO A 30 4.83 -9.20 -17.15
C PRO A 30 4.63 -10.62 -16.60
N ALA A 31 5.26 -10.96 -15.47
CA ALA A 31 5.09 -12.28 -14.85
C ALA A 31 3.78 -12.42 -14.05
N ILE A 32 3.18 -11.31 -13.62
CA ILE A 32 2.02 -11.32 -12.71
C ILE A 32 0.90 -10.34 -13.07
N SER A 33 1.10 -9.46 -14.05
CA SER A 33 0.14 -8.41 -14.44
C SER A 33 -1.22 -8.97 -14.85
N THR A 34 -1.24 -10.19 -15.41
CA THR A 34 -2.48 -10.92 -15.77
C THR A 34 -3.44 -11.11 -14.59
N ARG A 35 -2.93 -11.08 -13.35
CA ARG A 35 -3.75 -11.17 -12.13
C ARG A 35 -4.51 -9.88 -11.80
N PHE A 36 -4.22 -8.79 -12.51
CA PHE A 36 -4.73 -7.44 -12.21
C PHE A 36 -5.54 -6.82 -13.37
N GLU A 37 -5.77 -7.56 -14.47
CA GLU A 37 -6.39 -7.03 -15.70
C GLU A 37 -7.79 -6.44 -15.52
N ASN A 38 -8.55 -6.93 -14.53
CA ASN A 38 -9.94 -6.51 -14.28
C ASN A 38 -10.12 -5.88 -12.89
N VAL A 39 -9.05 -5.31 -12.32
CA VAL A 39 -9.07 -4.71 -10.98
C VAL A 39 -9.24 -3.20 -11.07
N ASP A 40 -10.04 -2.65 -10.16
CA ASP A 40 -10.06 -1.21 -9.89
C ASP A 40 -8.74 -0.79 -9.23
N ILE A 41 -7.86 -0.17 -10.01
CA ILE A 41 -6.50 0.18 -9.58
C ILE A 41 -6.49 1.25 -8.49
N ASP A 42 -7.42 2.21 -8.52
CA ASP A 42 -7.49 3.25 -7.51
C ASP A 42 -7.95 2.68 -6.18
N LYS A 43 -8.94 1.77 -6.21
CA LYS A 43 -9.34 1.02 -5.02
C LYS A 43 -8.19 0.14 -4.51
N LEU A 44 -7.47 -0.55 -5.39
CA LEU A 44 -6.33 -1.40 -5.00
C LEU A 44 -5.21 -0.58 -4.31
N LYS A 45 -4.89 0.61 -4.83
CA LYS A 45 -3.92 1.52 -4.20
C LYS A 45 -4.36 1.97 -2.81
N MET A 46 -5.64 2.31 -2.65
CA MET A 46 -6.21 2.68 -1.35
C MET A 46 -6.14 1.51 -0.35
N LEU A 47 -6.46 0.29 -0.79
CA LEU A 47 -6.36 -0.90 0.06
C LEU A 47 -4.90 -1.23 0.42
N ALA A 48 -3.97 -1.09 -0.52
CA ALA A 48 -2.54 -1.27 -0.23
C ALA A 48 -2.02 -0.23 0.77
N ASP A 49 -2.43 1.03 0.65
CA ASP A 49 -2.06 2.10 1.60
C ASP A 49 -2.58 1.82 3.01
N THR A 50 -3.87 1.49 3.13
CA THR A 50 -4.48 1.18 4.44
C THR A 50 -3.91 -0.10 5.06
N PHE A 51 -3.60 -1.12 4.24
CA PHE A 51 -2.93 -2.36 4.67
C PHE A 51 -1.53 -2.08 5.20
N ILE A 52 -0.70 -1.35 4.46
CA ILE A 52 0.68 -1.04 4.88
C ILE A 52 0.68 -0.11 6.09
N THR A 53 -0.21 0.89 6.13
CA THR A 53 -0.38 1.78 7.28
C THR A 53 -0.68 0.98 8.55
N SER A 54 -1.66 0.07 8.49
CA SER A 54 -2.04 -0.76 9.64
C SER A 54 -0.92 -1.75 10.01
N GLY A 55 -0.29 -2.39 9.02
CA GLY A 55 0.79 -3.36 9.23
C GLY A 55 2.11 -2.78 9.74
N THR A 56 2.36 -1.49 9.53
CA THR A 56 3.57 -0.80 10.00
C THR A 56 3.38 -0.09 11.35
N GLY A 57 2.22 -0.25 11.98
CA GLY A 57 1.90 0.33 13.29
C GLY A 57 1.33 1.74 13.25
N GLY A 58 0.85 2.19 12.09
CA GLY A 58 0.03 3.39 11.95
C GLY A 58 -1.43 3.16 12.39
N PRO A 59 -2.34 4.10 12.09
CA PRO A 59 -3.76 3.94 12.40
C PRO A 59 -4.33 2.63 11.83
N ASN A 60 -5.10 1.90 12.63
CA ASN A 60 -5.77 0.67 12.17
C ASN A 60 -7.03 1.02 11.38
N ILE A 61 -6.86 1.31 10.09
CA ILE A 61 -7.91 1.78 9.17
C ILE A 61 -8.17 0.83 8.01
N TYR A 62 -7.46 -0.31 7.95
CA TYR A 62 -7.67 -1.32 6.91
C TYR A 62 -9.01 -2.04 7.09
N GLN A 63 -9.78 -2.17 6.00
CA GLN A 63 -11.13 -2.77 6.01
C GLN A 63 -11.28 -3.95 5.04
N GLY A 64 -10.21 -4.41 4.40
CA GLY A 64 -10.23 -5.51 3.42
C GLY A 64 -9.95 -5.07 1.99
#